data_AF-A0A7C4AW67-F1
#
_entry.id   AF-A0A7C4AW67-F1
#
_cell.length_a   1.000
_cell.length_b   1.000
_cell.length_c   1.000
_cell.angle_alpha   90.00
_cell.angle_beta   90.00
_cell.angle_gamma   90.00
#
_symmetry.space_group_name_H-M   'P 1'
#
loop_
_entity.id
_entity.type
_entity.pdbx_description
1 polymer ?
#
loop_
_entity_poly.entity_id
_entity_poly.type
_entity_poly.pdbx_seq_one_letter_code
_entity_poly.pdbx_strand_id
1 'polypeptide(L)'
;VEGPLPRVVGKIQELWQEYQREGKRVGIMATEETAGEYQSAIVKVVGTRRNLRTVAKNLFQTFRDFDREGVDVILAEGVEISGIGLAIMNRLRKAAVRVIKV
;
A
#
# COMPACT_ATOMS: atom_id res chain seq x y z
N VAL A 1 -0.50 6.26 0.50
CA VAL A 1 -0.70 7.36 -0.47
C VAL A 1 -2.17 7.40 -0.84
N GLU A 2 -2.83 8.55 -0.74
CA GLU A 2 -4.29 8.71 -0.90
C GLU A 2 -4.59 9.65 -2.06
N GLY A 3 -5.59 9.34 -2.88
CA GLY A 3 -5.96 10.16 -4.04
C GLY A 3 -6.59 9.33 -5.16
N PRO A 4 -6.78 9.92 -6.36
CA PRO A 4 -7.18 9.19 -7.55
C PRO A 4 -6.18 8.08 -7.88
N LEU A 5 -6.68 6.88 -8.18
CA LEU A 5 -5.86 5.67 -8.32
C LEU A 5 -4.66 5.83 -9.27
N PRO A 6 -4.79 6.43 -10.47
CA PRO A 6 -3.63 6.61 -11.36
C PRO A 6 -2.52 7.47 -10.75
N ARG A 7 -2.88 8.50 -9.97
CA ARG A 7 -1.90 9.36 -9.28
C ARG A 7 -1.26 8.65 -8.10
N VAL A 8 -2.02 7.81 -7.39
CA VAL A 8 -1.50 6.98 -6.31
C VAL A 8 -0.43 6.02 -6.84
N VAL A 9 -0.69 5.34 -7.94
CA VAL A 9 0.27 4.43 -8.60
C VAL A 9 1.54 5.17 -8.97
N GLY A 10 1.42 6.27 -9.71
CA GLY A 10 2.57 7.07 -10.12
C GLY A 10 3.39 7.59 -8.93
N LYS A 11 2.73 8.06 -7.86
CA LYS A 11 3.43 8.54 -6.68
C LYS A 11 4.12 7.42 -5.89
N ILE A 12 3.52 6.24 -5.82
CA ILE A 12 4.17 5.08 -5.17
C ILE A 12 5.40 4.64 -5.96
N GLN A 13 5.33 4.61 -7.29
CA GLN A 13 6.50 4.30 -8.14
C GLN A 13 7.64 5.31 -7.93
N GLU A 14 7.33 6.61 -7.91
CA GLU A 14 8.30 7.68 -7.63
C GLU A 14 8.99 7.47 -6.27
N LEU A 15 8.21 7.26 -5.21
CA LEU A 15 8.73 7.03 -3.85
C LEU A 15 9.53 5.73 -3.75
N TRP A 16 9.11 4.68 -4.45
CA TRP A 16 9.83 3.42 -4.50
C TRP A 16 11.21 3.62 -5.12
N GLN A 17 11.32 4.34 -6.24
CA GLN A 17 12.61 4.66 -6.86
C GLN A 17 13.51 5.51 -5.96
N GLU A 18 12.94 6.47 -5.23
CA GLU A 18 13.67 7.28 -4.25
C GLU A 18 14.27 6.42 -3.15
N TYR A 19 13.44 5.59 -2.49
CA TYR A 19 13.90 4.75 -1.39
C TYR A 19 14.85 3.62 -1.84
N GLN A 20 14.68 3.12 -3.06
CA GLN A 20 15.64 2.19 -3.67
C GLN A 20 17.01 2.83 -3.88
N ARG A 21 17.06 4.09 -4.34
CA ARG A 21 18.32 4.86 -4.46
C ARG A 21 18.99 5.10 -3.11
N GLU A 22 18.21 5.15 -2.04
CA GLU A 22 18.72 5.20 -0.65
C GLU A 22 19.14 3.82 -0.10
N GLY A 23 19.03 2.75 -0.87
CA GLY A 23 19.39 1.38 -0.47
C GLY A 23 18.39 0.69 0.46
N LYS A 24 17.15 1.22 0.57
CA LYS A 24 16.11 0.64 1.43
C LYS A 24 15.37 -0.51 0.74
N ARG A 25 15.04 -1.56 1.50
CA ARG A 25 14.09 -2.61 1.09
C ARG A 25 12.67 -2.06 1.20
N VAL A 26 12.03 -1.85 0.06
CA VAL A 26 10.68 -1.27 0.00
C VAL A 26 9.65 -2.35 -0.30
N GLY A 27 8.66 -2.48 0.59
CA GLY A 27 7.44 -3.26 0.36
C GLY A 27 6.32 -2.38 -0.21
N ILE A 28 5.57 -2.87 -1.18
CA ILE A 28 4.40 -2.18 -1.74
C ILE A 28 3.14 -2.97 -1.42
N MET A 29 2.22 -2.36 -0.67
CA MET A 29 0.90 -2.92 -0.41
C MET A 29 -0.09 -2.36 -1.44
N ALA A 30 -0.48 -3.21 -2.39
CA ALA A 30 -1.32 -2.84 -3.51
C ALA A 30 -2.60 -3.68 -3.54
N THR A 31 -3.59 -3.23 -4.29
CA THR A 31 -4.77 -4.05 -4.61
C THR A 31 -4.54 -4.87 -5.89
N GLU A 32 -5.37 -5.88 -6.13
CA GLU A 32 -5.29 -6.73 -7.33
C GLU A 32 -5.26 -5.91 -8.63
N GLU A 33 -6.00 -4.80 -8.65
CA GLU A 33 -6.14 -3.94 -9.83
C GLU A 33 -4.85 -3.23 -10.24
N THR A 34 -3.90 -3.05 -9.32
CA THR A 34 -2.69 -2.23 -9.54
C THR A 34 -1.40 -2.95 -9.23
N ALA A 35 -1.45 -4.16 -8.65
CA ALA A 35 -0.25 -4.92 -8.31
C ALA A 35 0.71 -5.13 -9.51
N GLY A 36 0.14 -5.30 -10.71
CA GLY A 36 0.92 -5.45 -11.95
C GLY A 36 1.69 -4.20 -12.40
N GLU A 37 1.35 -3.02 -11.87
CA GLU A 37 2.01 -1.75 -12.17
C GLU A 37 3.34 -1.58 -11.42
N TYR A 38 3.60 -2.40 -10.41
CA TYR A 38 4.79 -2.28 -9.54
C TYR A 38 5.83 -3.37 -9.83
N GLN A 39 6.27 -3.45 -11.10
CA GLN A 39 7.26 -4.43 -11.51
C GLN A 39 8.58 -4.25 -10.73
N SER A 40 9.21 -5.38 -10.36
CA SER A 40 10.49 -5.44 -9.62
C SER A 40 10.45 -4.99 -8.15
N ALA A 41 9.29 -4.69 -7.59
CA ALA A 41 9.13 -4.40 -6.16
C ALA A 41 8.70 -5.64 -5.35
N ILE A 42 8.89 -5.59 -4.02
CA ILE A 42 8.29 -6.56 -3.10
C ILE A 42 6.82 -6.20 -2.94
N VAL A 43 5.96 -6.75 -3.79
CA VAL A 43 4.53 -6.42 -3.81
C VAL A 43 3.73 -7.45 -3.01
N LYS A 44 2.83 -6.96 -2.16
CA LYS A 44 1.80 -7.77 -1.52
C LYS A 44 0.43 -7.27 -1.91
N VAL A 45 -0.35 -8.18 -2.49
CA VAL A 45 -1.76 -7.95 -2.79
C VAL A 45 -2.55 -8.08 -1.50
N VAL A 46 -3.10 -6.97 -1.01
CA VAL A 46 -3.91 -6.97 0.22
C VAL A 46 -5.36 -7.39 -0.07
N GLY A 47 -5.82 -7.28 -1.31
CA GLY A 47 -7.16 -7.66 -1.74
C GLY A 47 -7.59 -6.87 -2.97
N THR A 48 -8.89 -6.77 -3.21
CA THR A 48 -9.47 -6.08 -4.38
C THR A 48 -10.28 -4.84 -3.96
N ARG A 49 -10.22 -3.79 -4.78
CA ARG A 49 -11.08 -2.59 -4.63
C ARG A 49 -12.55 -2.91 -4.89
N ARG A 50 -12.85 -3.95 -5.68
CA ARG A 50 -14.22 -4.44 -5.92
C ARG A 50 -14.85 -5.07 -4.68
N ASN A 51 -14.03 -5.51 -3.71
CA ASN A 51 -14.51 -6.05 -2.45
C ASN A 51 -13.56 -5.70 -1.30
N LEU A 52 -13.74 -4.51 -0.71
CA LEU A 52 -12.91 -4.01 0.40
C LEU A 52 -12.93 -4.88 1.67
N ARG A 53 -13.85 -5.84 1.80
CA ARG A 53 -13.79 -6.82 2.90
C ARG A 53 -12.56 -7.71 2.80
N THR A 54 -12.09 -8.00 1.59
CA THR A 54 -10.84 -8.75 1.35
C THR A 54 -9.64 -7.97 1.89
N VAL A 55 -9.58 -6.67 1.57
CA VAL A 55 -8.55 -5.74 2.08
C VAL A 55 -8.56 -5.72 3.61
N ALA A 56 -9.74 -5.52 4.23
CA ALA A 56 -9.86 -5.48 5.68
C ALA A 56 -9.40 -6.79 6.35
N LYS A 57 -9.76 -7.95 5.76
CA LYS A 57 -9.39 -9.27 6.28
C LYS A 57 -7.88 -9.50 6.25
N ASN A 58 -7.21 -9.06 5.19
CA ASN A 58 -5.80 -9.38 4.97
C ASN A 58 -4.84 -8.33 5.53
N LEU A 59 -5.29 -7.09 5.78
CA LEU A 59 -4.45 -5.95 6.15
C LEU A 59 -3.39 -6.27 7.22
N PHE A 60 -3.79 -6.85 8.34
CA PHE A 60 -2.87 -7.19 9.42
C PHE A 60 -1.93 -8.35 9.10
N GLN A 61 -2.40 -9.30 8.29
CA GLN A 61 -1.53 -10.39 7.83
C GLN A 61 -0.44 -9.84 6.92
N THR A 62 -0.80 -8.95 6.00
CA THR A 62 0.14 -8.31 5.10
C THR A 62 1.21 -7.50 5.82
N PHE A 63 0.88 -6.78 6.91
CA PHE A 63 1.89 -6.13 7.75
C PHE A 63 2.90 -7.13 8.33
N ARG A 64 2.42 -8.23 8.91
CA ARG A 64 3.31 -9.27 9.46
C ARG A 64 4.15 -9.95 8.38
N ASP A 65 3.62 -10.07 7.16
CA ASP A 65 4.37 -10.63 6.04
C ASP A 65 5.55 -9.71 5.67
N PHE A 66 5.32 -8.40 5.64
CA PHE A 66 6.38 -7.41 5.44
C PHE A 66 7.43 -7.41 6.54
N ASP A 67 7.01 -7.52 7.81
CA ASP A 67 7.94 -7.63 8.94
C ASP A 67 8.85 -8.86 8.80
N ARG A 68 8.29 -10.02 8.39
CA ARG A 68 9.06 -11.25 8.16
C ARG A 68 10.01 -11.15 6.97
N GLU A 69 9.68 -10.36 5.95
CA GLU A 69 10.52 -10.13 4.78
C GLU A 69 11.60 -9.06 5.01
N GLY A 70 11.58 -8.40 6.18
CA GLY A 70 12.56 -7.39 6.57
C GLY A 70 12.56 -6.21 5.62
N VAL A 71 11.38 -5.68 5.28
CA VAL A 71 11.28 -4.42 4.52
C VAL A 71 11.47 -3.24 5.48
N ASP A 72 12.21 -2.23 5.05
CA ASP A 72 12.47 -1.01 5.82
C ASP A 72 11.30 -0.03 5.73
N VAL A 73 10.60 -0.02 4.59
CA VAL A 73 9.49 0.91 4.30
C VAL A 73 8.36 0.20 3.59
N ILE A 74 7.13 0.44 4.03
CA ILE A 74 5.91 -0.02 3.33
C ILE A 74 5.25 1.19 2.65
N LEU A 75 5.06 1.11 1.34
CA LEU A 75 4.23 2.03 0.57
C LEU A 75 2.86 1.40 0.35
N ALA A 76 1.84 1.92 1.03
CA ALA A 76 0.48 1.40 0.93
C ALA A 76 -0.43 2.31 0.12
N GLU A 77 -1.24 1.70 -0.75
CA GLU A 77 -2.31 2.39 -1.45
C GLU A 77 -3.47 2.73 -0.51
N GLY A 78 -3.99 3.95 -0.65
CA GLY A 78 -5.25 4.33 -0.06
C GLY A 78 -6.42 3.68 -0.79
N VAL A 79 -7.48 3.37 -0.03
CA VAL A 79 -8.78 2.95 -0.57
C VAL A 79 -9.79 4.07 -0.41
N GLU A 80 -10.93 3.94 -1.08
CA GLU A 80 -12.02 4.90 -0.97
C GLU A 80 -12.49 5.05 0.49
N ILE A 81 -12.72 6.29 0.95
CA ILE A 81 -13.09 6.59 2.34
C ILE A 81 -14.61 6.56 2.49
N SER A 82 -15.21 5.42 2.16
CA SER A 82 -16.65 5.18 2.28
C SER A 82 -16.91 3.79 2.87
N GLY A 83 -17.98 3.65 3.67
CA GLY A 83 -18.34 2.38 4.32
C GLY A 83 -17.17 1.73 5.08
N ILE A 84 -16.84 0.48 4.72
CA ILE A 84 -15.72 -0.26 5.31
C ILE A 84 -14.34 0.35 5.02
N GLY A 85 -14.22 1.10 3.91
CA GLY A 85 -13.01 1.80 3.53
C GLY A 85 -12.57 2.84 4.58
N LEU A 86 -13.50 3.48 5.27
CA LEU A 86 -13.20 4.38 6.40
C LEU A 86 -12.46 3.65 7.52
N ALA A 87 -12.90 2.43 7.86
CA ALA A 87 -12.25 1.62 8.90
C ALA A 87 -10.85 1.16 8.47
N ILE A 88 -10.69 0.74 7.21
CA ILE A 88 -9.40 0.35 6.63
C ILE A 88 -8.43 1.54 6.69
N MET A 89 -8.85 2.71 6.21
CA MET A 89 -8.02 3.91 6.20
C MET A 89 -7.66 4.38 7.60
N ASN A 90 -8.55 4.23 8.59
CA ASN A 90 -8.21 4.49 9.98
C ASN A 90 -7.07 3.57 10.49
N ARG A 91 -7.06 2.29 10.10
CA ARG A 91 -5.96 1.37 10.44
C ARG A 91 -4.66 1.73 9.72
N LEU A 92 -4.73 2.00 8.41
CA LEU A 92 -3.57 2.42 7.62
C LEU A 92 -2.94 3.71 8.15
N ARG A 93 -3.75 4.74 8.42
CA ARG A 93 -3.26 6.03 8.94
C ARG A 93 -2.64 5.92 10.32
N LYS A 94 -3.14 5.02 11.18
CA LYS A 94 -2.55 4.76 12.50
C LYS A 94 -1.20 4.05 12.41
N ALA A 95 -1.00 3.21 11.39
CA ALA A 95 0.27 2.53 11.16
C ALA A 95 1.28 3.39 10.38
N ALA A 96 0.79 4.37 9.62
CA ALA A 96 1.62 5.20 8.77
C ALA A 96 2.38 6.27 9.55
N VAL A 97 3.68 6.40 9.27
CA VAL A 97 4.50 7.54 9.72
C VAL A 97 4.16 8.81 8.94
N ARG A 98 3.77 8.67 7.67
CA ARG A 98 3.46 9.78 6.76
C ARG A 98 2.28 9.44 5.86
N VAL A 99 1.34 10.38 5.75
CA VAL A 99 0.21 10.32 4.80
C VAL A 99 0.47 11.31 3.67
N ILE A 100 0.51 10.82 2.43
CA ILE A 100 0.75 11.62 1.22
C ILE A 100 -0.54 11.64 0.42
N LYS A 101 -1.02 12.85 0.06
CA LYS A 101 -2.22 13.06 -0.75
C LYS A 101 -1.85 13.51 -2.16
N VAL A 102 -2.54 12.97 -3.18
CA VAL A 102 -2.32 13.24 -4.62
C VAL A 102 -3.62 13.41 -5.39
#